data_AF-A0A2V7N242-F1
#
_entry.id   AF-A0A2V7N242-F1
#
_cell.length_a   1.000
_cell.length_b   1.000
_cell.length_c   1.000
_cell.angle_alpha   90.00
_cell.angle_beta   90.00
_cell.angle_gamma   90.00
#
_symmetry.space_group_name_H-M   'P 1'
#
loop_
_entity.id
_entity.type
_entity.pdbx_description
1 polymer ?
#
loop_
_entity_poly.entity_id
_entity_poly.type
_entity_poly.pdbx_seq_one_letter_code
_entity_poly.pdbx_strand_id
1 'polypeptide(L)'
;MGIGHDTLFDTAGTRGLGQVPSNKSDVTFQDAKTPSGCKRAAARIGTGLRKNLKAWQHARRLAVLSRAAINRLPPGDHDELAAQWRRASYSVVLNIAEGASRRGRREFRRYLDMARASLDEIEAIIDLALALEFVQASDIVELQAARDECARTVFGLLRKMADPAEPPRR
;
A
#
# COMPACT_ATOMS: atom_id res chain seq x y z
N MET A 1 -5.07 33.88 -70.64
CA MET A 1 -5.06 35.05 -69.73
C MET A 1 -5.06 34.43 -68.33
N GLY A 2 -3.97 34.39 -67.56
CA GLY A 2 -3.08 35.50 -67.19
C GLY A 2 -3.77 36.32 -66.09
N ILE A 3 -3.19 36.67 -64.93
CA ILE A 3 -1.83 36.56 -64.36
C ILE A 3 -2.07 36.60 -62.82
N GLY A 4 -1.49 35.77 -61.96
CA GLY A 4 -0.10 35.85 -61.50
C GLY A 4 0.14 37.02 -60.53
N HIS A 5 0.12 36.76 -59.21
CA HIS A 5 1.10 37.36 -58.29
C HIS A 5 1.24 36.57 -56.98
N ASP A 6 2.48 36.22 -56.65
CA ASP A 6 2.88 35.60 -55.39
C ASP A 6 2.99 36.64 -54.25
N THR A 7 3.01 36.18 -52.99
CA THR A 7 4.24 36.25 -52.15
C THR A 7 4.11 35.57 -50.78
N LEU A 8 5.05 34.64 -50.53
CA LEU A 8 5.82 34.42 -49.29
C LEU A 8 5.10 34.18 -47.93
N PHE A 9 5.29 32.97 -47.36
CA PHE A 9 6.05 32.82 -46.10
C PHE A 9 6.58 31.39 -45.87
N ASP A 10 7.76 31.31 -45.25
CA ASP A 10 8.58 30.13 -44.91
C ASP A 10 9.38 30.48 -43.62
N THR A 11 9.94 29.60 -42.78
CA THR A 11 10.35 28.19 -42.93
C THR A 11 10.15 27.38 -41.64
N ALA A 12 10.10 26.05 -41.77
CA ALA A 12 10.41 25.04 -40.74
C ALA A 12 9.38 24.81 -39.60
N GLY A 13 9.30 23.60 -39.01
CA GLY A 13 9.99 22.37 -39.39
C GLY A 13 9.68 21.19 -38.46
N THR A 14 9.44 20.02 -39.05
CA THR A 14 9.15 18.77 -38.33
C THR A 14 10.28 17.77 -38.60
N ARG A 15 11.19 17.57 -37.65
CA ARG A 15 12.22 16.52 -37.72
C ARG A 15 11.89 15.39 -36.77
N GLY A 16 11.72 14.19 -37.33
CA GLY A 16 11.51 12.97 -36.55
C GLY A 16 12.80 12.43 -35.93
N LEU A 17 12.60 11.74 -34.80
CA LEU A 17 13.32 10.53 -34.38
C LEU A 17 14.83 10.48 -34.65
N GLY A 18 15.62 11.07 -33.75
CA GLY A 18 17.04 10.76 -33.62
C GLY A 18 17.26 9.41 -32.92
N GLN A 19 17.94 8.49 -33.59
CA GLN A 19 18.54 7.31 -32.95
C GLN A 19 19.72 7.74 -32.05
N VAL A 20 19.89 7.08 -30.90
CA VAL A 20 21.07 7.25 -30.03
C VAL A 20 21.92 5.98 -30.08
N PRO A 21 23.14 6.03 -30.64
CA PRO A 21 24.03 4.87 -30.66
C PRO A 21 24.90 4.76 -29.40
N SER A 22 25.08 3.52 -28.95
CA SER A 22 26.27 2.94 -28.29
C SER A 22 27.33 3.88 -27.71
N ASN A 23 27.62 3.72 -26.41
CA ASN A 23 29.00 3.74 -25.94
C ASN A 23 29.26 2.56 -24.98
N LYS A 24 30.37 1.84 -25.21
CA LYS A 24 30.93 0.85 -24.29
C LYS A 24 32.11 1.49 -23.58
N SER A 25 32.10 1.52 -22.26
CA SER A 25 33.33 1.68 -21.47
C SER A 25 33.29 0.73 -20.29
N ASP A 26 34.07 -0.36 -20.41
CA ASP A 26 34.41 -1.21 -19.29
C ASP A 26 35.13 -0.38 -18.22
N VAL A 27 34.55 -0.31 -17.02
CA VAL A 27 35.21 0.28 -15.85
C VAL A 27 35.45 -0.82 -14.84
N THR A 28 36.61 -1.45 -14.95
CA THR A 28 37.16 -2.34 -13.93
C THR A 28 37.45 -1.55 -12.65
N PHE A 29 36.68 -1.80 -11.60
CA PHE A 29 37.03 -1.33 -10.25
C PHE A 29 37.97 -2.35 -9.59
N GLN A 30 39.25 -1.97 -9.47
CA GLN A 30 40.27 -2.74 -8.76
C GLN A 30 40.13 -2.61 -7.23
N ASP A 31 40.68 -3.63 -6.55
CA ASP A 31 40.60 -3.91 -5.13
C ASP A 31 40.85 -2.73 -4.18
N ALA A 32 39.83 -2.39 -3.38
CA ALA A 32 39.99 -1.63 -2.15
C ALA A 32 40.04 -2.59 -0.94
N LYS A 33 41.24 -2.83 -0.38
CA LYS A 33 41.42 -3.64 0.84
C LYS A 33 40.72 -2.99 2.03
N THR A 34 39.70 -3.65 2.59
CA THR A 34 39.09 -3.27 3.87
C THR A 34 39.99 -3.68 5.04
N PRO A 35 40.29 -2.79 6.01
CA PRO A 35 41.09 -3.15 7.18
C PRO A 35 40.29 -4.02 8.17
N SER A 36 40.94 -5.03 8.72
CA SER A 36 40.37 -5.96 9.70
C SER A 36 40.19 -5.31 11.08
N GLY A 37 38.95 -5.15 11.54
CA GLY A 37 38.67 -4.76 12.93
C GLY A 37 37.21 -4.38 13.19
N CYS A 38 36.67 -4.83 14.33
CA CYS A 38 35.33 -4.49 14.84
C CYS A 38 34.12 -4.85 13.94
N LYS A 39 33.62 -6.09 14.09
CA LYS A 39 32.31 -6.53 13.58
C LYS A 39 31.14 -5.82 14.29
N ARG A 40 30.87 -4.54 13.98
CA ARG A 40 29.54 -3.95 14.18
C ARG A 40 28.74 -4.17 12.91
N ALA A 41 27.85 -5.14 12.93
CA ALA A 41 26.91 -5.35 11.85
C ALA A 41 25.98 -4.12 11.73
N ALA A 42 26.27 -3.24 10.78
CA ALA A 42 25.37 -2.17 10.41
C ALA A 42 24.10 -2.82 9.84
N ALA A 43 23.04 -2.86 10.66
CA ALA A 43 21.77 -3.46 10.26
C ALA A 43 21.21 -2.72 9.04
N ARG A 44 21.20 -3.39 7.88
CA ARG A 44 20.55 -2.91 6.65
C ARG A 44 19.14 -2.41 6.99
N ILE A 45 18.81 -1.21 6.53
CA ILE A 45 17.58 -0.50 6.92
C ILE A 45 16.34 -1.25 6.41
N GLY A 46 15.76 -2.10 7.29
CA GLY A 46 14.33 -2.20 7.62
C GLY A 46 13.27 -2.53 6.56
N THR A 47 13.56 -2.53 5.27
CA THR A 47 12.53 -2.57 4.20
C THR A 47 11.93 -3.96 3.95
N GLY A 48 12.56 -5.03 4.46
CA GLY A 48 12.09 -6.42 4.31
C GLY A 48 11.10 -6.91 5.37
N LEU A 49 11.15 -6.39 6.61
CA LEU A 49 10.50 -7.01 7.77
C LEU A 49 8.97 -7.13 7.61
N ARG A 50 8.30 -6.05 7.19
CA ARG A 50 6.84 -6.06 6.96
C ARG A 50 6.40 -6.92 5.78
N LYS A 51 7.25 -7.09 4.75
CA LYS A 51 6.90 -7.86 3.55
C LYS A 51 6.70 -9.35 3.85
N ASN A 52 7.33 -9.84 4.93
CA ASN A 52 7.23 -11.22 5.40
C ASN A 52 6.09 -11.42 6.41
N LEU A 53 5.42 -10.35 6.86
CA LEU A 53 4.34 -10.43 7.84
C LEU A 53 3.01 -10.71 7.13
N LYS A 54 2.43 -11.89 7.36
CA LYS A 54 1.12 -12.27 6.79
C LYS A 54 0.04 -11.21 7.01
N ALA A 55 -0.06 -10.64 8.21
CA ALA A 55 -1.02 -9.57 8.51
C ALA A 55 -0.90 -8.37 7.54
N TRP A 56 0.32 -7.97 7.18
CA TRP A 56 0.56 -6.89 6.22
C TRP A 56 0.22 -7.31 4.78
N GLN A 57 0.48 -8.57 4.41
CA GLN A 57 0.13 -9.12 3.10
C GLN A 57 -1.39 -9.15 2.90
N HIS A 58 -2.15 -9.66 3.87
CA HIS A 58 -3.62 -9.67 3.83
C HIS A 58 -4.20 -8.26 3.86
N ALA A 59 -3.67 -7.35 4.70
CA ALA A 59 -4.07 -5.95 4.70
C ALA A 59 -3.84 -5.27 3.33
N ARG A 60 -2.71 -5.55 2.67
CA ARG A 60 -2.43 -5.03 1.33
C ARG A 60 -3.40 -5.60 0.28
N ARG A 61 -3.76 -6.89 0.36
CA ARG A 61 -4.78 -7.50 -0.51
C ARG A 61 -6.13 -6.84 -0.30
N LEU A 62 -6.57 -6.70 0.96
CA LEU A 62 -7.79 -6.01 1.33
C LEU A 62 -7.83 -4.59 0.76
N ALA A 63 -6.77 -3.79 0.94
CA ALA A 63 -6.73 -2.41 0.45
C ALA A 63 -6.83 -2.29 -1.09
N VAL A 64 -6.35 -3.28 -1.85
CA VAL A 64 -6.51 -3.34 -3.31
C VAL A 64 -7.95 -3.70 -3.67
N LEU A 65 -8.54 -4.70 -3.01
CA LEU A 65 -9.93 -5.11 -3.24
C LEU A 65 -10.92 -4.01 -2.84
N SER A 66 -10.72 -3.34 -1.70
CA SER A 66 -11.49 -2.16 -1.29
C SER A 66 -11.44 -1.09 -2.36
N ARG A 67 -10.27 -0.80 -2.95
CA ARG A 67 -10.19 0.22 -4.01
C ARG A 67 -10.95 -0.20 -5.27
N ALA A 68 -10.96 -1.49 -5.62
CA ALA A 68 -11.76 -2.00 -6.73
C ALA A 68 -13.27 -1.90 -6.45
N ALA A 69 -13.73 -2.18 -5.23
CA ALA A 69 -15.12 -2.04 -4.83
C ALA A 69 -15.57 -0.57 -4.77
N ILE A 70 -14.77 0.33 -4.17
CA ILE A 70 -15.02 1.78 -4.12
C ILE A 70 -15.17 2.37 -5.53
N ASN A 71 -14.37 1.91 -6.50
CA ASN A 71 -14.45 2.37 -7.89
C ASN A 71 -15.72 1.87 -8.64
N ARG A 72 -16.54 0.99 -8.04
CA ARG A 72 -17.79 0.47 -8.63
C ARG A 72 -19.06 1.05 -8.00
N LEU A 73 -18.93 1.90 -6.98
CA LEU A 73 -20.08 2.56 -6.35
C LEU A 73 -20.86 3.38 -7.39
N PRO A 74 -22.21 3.36 -7.37
CA PRO A 74 -23.05 3.98 -8.38
C PRO A 74 -23.00 5.51 -8.27
N PRO A 75 -22.67 6.26 -9.34
CA PRO A 75 -22.36 7.68 -9.27
C PRO A 75 -23.46 8.50 -8.56
N GLY A 76 -23.07 9.22 -7.51
CA GLY A 76 -23.96 10.02 -6.66
C GLY A 76 -23.29 10.43 -5.34
N ASP A 77 -24.08 10.83 -4.35
CA ASP A 77 -23.64 11.47 -3.09
C ASP A 77 -22.99 10.51 -2.07
N HIS A 78 -22.24 9.50 -2.51
CA HIS A 78 -21.51 8.56 -1.65
C HIS A 78 -20.02 8.88 -1.51
N ASP A 79 -19.54 10.01 -2.04
CA ASP A 79 -18.10 10.36 -2.08
C ASP A 79 -17.45 10.37 -0.69
N GLU A 80 -18.20 10.75 0.35
CA GLU A 80 -17.75 10.69 1.74
C GLU A 80 -17.53 9.25 2.23
N LEU A 81 -18.48 8.34 1.93
CA LEU A 81 -18.38 6.91 2.25
C LEU A 81 -17.20 6.27 1.51
N ALA A 82 -17.06 6.57 0.21
CA ALA A 82 -15.93 6.16 -0.62
C ALA A 82 -14.59 6.68 -0.08
N ALA A 83 -14.54 7.91 0.44
CA ALA A 83 -13.36 8.50 1.05
C ALA A 83 -13.03 7.90 2.42
N GLN A 84 -14.02 7.59 3.27
CA GLN A 84 -13.82 6.90 4.54
C GLN A 84 -13.30 5.47 4.30
N TRP A 85 -13.95 4.72 3.42
CA TRP A 85 -13.54 3.34 3.09
C TRP A 85 -12.09 3.27 2.62
N ARG A 86 -11.70 4.22 1.76
CA ARG A 86 -10.32 4.36 1.26
C ARG A 86 -9.33 4.65 2.39
N ARG A 87 -9.67 5.59 3.29
CA ARG A 87 -8.85 5.95 4.45
C ARG A 87 -8.69 4.78 5.41
N ALA A 88 -9.77 4.12 5.82
CA ALA A 88 -9.75 2.95 6.68
C ALA A 88 -8.91 1.82 6.07
N SER A 89 -9.13 1.50 4.78
CA SER A 89 -8.37 0.47 4.06
C SER A 89 -6.86 0.74 4.02
N TYR A 90 -6.45 1.99 3.81
CA TYR A 90 -5.03 2.36 3.82
C TYR A 90 -4.47 2.40 5.25
N SER A 91 -5.27 2.82 6.23
CA SER A 91 -4.92 2.83 7.67
C SER A 91 -4.51 1.45 8.17
N VAL A 92 -5.22 0.37 7.80
CA VAL A 92 -4.83 -1.01 8.18
C VAL A 92 -3.41 -1.33 7.71
N VAL A 93 -3.10 -1.05 6.44
CA VAL A 93 -1.78 -1.34 5.83
C VAL A 93 -0.67 -0.50 6.48
N LEU A 94 -0.92 0.80 6.68
CA LEU A 94 0.03 1.76 7.19
C LEU A 94 0.34 1.50 8.67
N ASN A 95 -0.67 1.28 9.51
CA ASN A 95 -0.48 0.96 10.93
C ASN A 95 0.32 -0.33 11.12
N ILE A 96 0.00 -1.41 10.38
CA ILE A 96 0.78 -2.65 10.46
C ILE A 96 2.24 -2.43 10.00
N ALA A 97 2.44 -1.66 8.93
CA ALA A 97 3.78 -1.35 8.41
C ALA A 97 4.63 -0.53 9.39
N GLU A 98 4.03 0.48 10.01
CA GLU A 98 4.69 1.37 10.97
C GLU A 98 4.96 0.63 12.28
N GLY A 99 3.95 -0.06 12.82
CA GLY A 99 4.07 -0.89 14.01
C GLY A 99 5.17 -1.94 13.89
N ALA A 100 5.27 -2.62 12.74
CA ALA A 100 6.33 -3.59 12.47
C ALA A 100 7.75 -2.96 12.37
N SER A 101 7.86 -1.63 12.27
CA SER A 101 9.13 -0.90 12.33
C SER A 101 9.49 -0.42 13.74
N ARG A 102 8.54 -0.40 14.68
CA ARG A 102 8.77 0.02 16.07
C ARG A 102 9.52 -1.06 16.86
N ARG A 103 10.28 -0.62 17.87
CA ARG A 103 10.95 -1.51 18.83
C ARG A 103 10.03 -1.80 20.02
N GLY A 104 9.80 -3.07 20.32
CA GLY A 104 9.07 -3.54 21.51
C GLY A 104 7.63 -3.99 21.26
N ARG A 105 7.22 -5.05 21.97
CA ARG A 105 5.89 -5.70 21.81
C ARG A 105 4.72 -4.74 22.08
N ARG A 106 4.80 -3.93 23.14
CA ARG A 106 3.76 -2.98 23.55
C ARG A 106 3.48 -1.90 22.50
N GLU A 107 4.51 -1.33 21.88
CA GLU A 107 4.32 -0.35 20.80
C GLU A 107 3.73 -1.01 19.57
N PHE A 108 4.27 -2.16 19.11
CA PHE A 108 3.69 -2.85 17.96
C PHE A 108 2.22 -3.23 18.21
N ARG A 109 1.88 -3.69 19.42
CA ARG A 109 0.49 -3.97 19.83
C ARG A 109 -0.42 -2.75 19.62
N ARG A 110 -0.02 -1.56 20.07
CA ARG A 110 -0.80 -0.31 19.89
C ARG A 110 -1.14 -0.06 18.41
N TYR A 111 -0.19 -0.26 17.51
CA TYR A 111 -0.42 -0.13 16.07
C TYR A 111 -1.34 -1.22 15.51
N LEU A 112 -1.28 -2.44 16.04
CA LEU A 112 -2.21 -3.51 15.67
C LEU A 112 -3.64 -3.26 16.20
N ASP A 113 -3.79 -2.64 17.37
CA ASP A 113 -5.09 -2.22 17.91
C ASP A 113 -5.69 -1.09 17.03
N MET A 114 -4.88 -0.14 16.52
CA MET A 114 -5.32 0.86 15.53
C MET A 114 -5.68 0.22 14.17
N ALA A 115 -4.88 -0.73 13.68
CA ALA A 115 -5.19 -1.47 12.45
C ALA A 115 -6.47 -2.31 12.59
N ARG A 116 -6.76 -2.84 13.78
CA ARG A 116 -8.02 -3.51 14.10
C ARG A 116 -9.19 -2.52 14.05
N ALA A 117 -9.09 -1.35 14.67
CA ALA A 117 -10.16 -0.36 14.64
C ALA A 117 -10.55 0.02 13.19
N SER A 118 -9.57 0.17 12.29
CA SER A 118 -9.87 0.38 10.86
C SER A 118 -10.41 -0.86 10.13
N LEU A 119 -10.23 -2.09 10.62
CA LEU A 119 -10.91 -3.29 10.09
C LEU A 119 -12.36 -3.41 10.54
N ASP A 120 -12.67 -2.88 11.72
CA ASP A 120 -14.04 -2.77 12.25
C ASP A 120 -14.79 -1.63 11.51
N GLU A 121 -14.09 -0.52 11.18
CA GLU A 121 -14.62 0.56 10.33
C GLU A 121 -14.90 0.11 8.88
N ILE A 122 -14.02 -0.69 8.26
CA ILE A 122 -14.26 -1.26 6.92
C ILE A 122 -15.51 -2.16 6.91
N GLU A 123 -15.74 -2.93 7.97
CA GLU A 123 -16.93 -3.80 8.09
C GLU A 123 -18.21 -2.96 8.08
N ALA A 124 -18.29 -1.98 8.99
CA ALA A 124 -19.46 -1.10 9.10
C ALA A 124 -19.76 -0.35 7.80
N ILE A 125 -18.72 -0.01 7.02
CA ILE A 125 -18.86 0.61 5.70
C ILE A 125 -19.37 -0.39 4.66
N ILE A 126 -18.92 -1.65 4.68
CA ILE A 126 -19.43 -2.71 3.79
C ILE A 126 -20.90 -2.98 4.10
N ASP A 127 -21.25 -3.14 5.38
CA ASP A 127 -22.64 -3.36 5.83
C ASP A 127 -23.54 -2.20 5.42
N LEU A 128 -23.08 -0.95 5.57
CA LEU A 128 -23.81 0.23 5.14
C LEU A 128 -23.95 0.32 3.61
N ALA A 129 -22.91 -0.02 2.85
CA ALA A 129 -22.96 -0.02 1.38
C ALA A 129 -23.91 -1.11 0.83
N LEU A 130 -24.03 -2.25 1.53
CA LEU A 130 -25.06 -3.26 1.24
C LEU A 130 -26.47 -2.76 1.59
N ALA A 131 -26.65 -2.18 2.78
CA ALA A 131 -27.95 -1.70 3.26
C ALA A 131 -28.50 -0.52 2.46
N LEU A 132 -27.63 0.28 1.83
CA LEU A 132 -27.98 1.35 0.90
C LEU A 132 -28.04 0.89 -0.58
N GLU A 133 -27.92 -0.42 -0.83
CA GLU A 133 -27.93 -1.04 -2.17
C GLU A 133 -26.85 -0.50 -3.14
N PHE A 134 -25.80 0.15 -2.62
CA PHE A 134 -24.68 0.67 -3.41
C PHE A 134 -23.76 -0.43 -3.96
N VAL A 135 -23.78 -1.61 -3.34
CA VAL A 135 -23.11 -2.83 -3.83
C VAL A 135 -24.02 -4.04 -3.59
N GLN A 136 -23.93 -5.06 -4.45
CA GLN A 136 -24.59 -6.34 -4.21
C GLN A 136 -23.66 -7.30 -3.47
N ALA A 137 -24.21 -8.18 -2.64
CA ALA A 137 -23.43 -9.17 -1.88
C ALA A 137 -22.58 -10.08 -2.78
N SER A 138 -23.06 -10.38 -3.99
CA SER A 138 -22.32 -11.11 -5.03
C SER A 138 -21.00 -10.46 -5.43
N ASP A 139 -20.95 -9.13 -5.41
CA ASP A 139 -19.86 -8.35 -6.01
C ASP A 139 -18.68 -8.16 -5.05
N ILE A 140 -18.91 -8.47 -3.77
CA ILE A 140 -17.97 -8.25 -2.66
C ILE A 140 -17.56 -9.53 -1.91
N VAL A 141 -17.97 -10.72 -2.38
CA VAL A 141 -17.59 -12.00 -1.73
C VAL A 141 -16.07 -12.14 -1.52
N GLU A 142 -15.27 -11.79 -2.54
CA GLU A 142 -13.80 -11.84 -2.40
C GLU A 142 -13.27 -10.80 -1.40
N LEU A 143 -13.87 -9.61 -1.36
CA LEU A 143 -13.52 -8.53 -0.46
C LEU A 143 -13.80 -8.92 1.00
N GLN A 144 -15.00 -9.43 1.29
CA GLN A 144 -15.40 -9.88 2.63
C GLN A 144 -14.47 -11.00 3.10
N ALA A 145 -14.21 -12.00 2.26
CA ALA A 145 -13.26 -13.08 2.57
C ALA A 145 -11.83 -12.55 2.84
N ALA A 146 -11.37 -11.52 2.10
CA ALA A 146 -10.08 -10.88 2.34
C ALA A 146 -10.06 -10.03 3.62
N ARG A 147 -11.17 -9.38 3.97
CA ARG A 147 -11.35 -8.65 5.23
C ARG A 147 -11.23 -9.61 6.40
N ASP A 148 -11.96 -10.73 6.37
CA ASP A 148 -11.94 -11.74 7.43
C ASP A 148 -10.58 -12.42 7.58
N GLU A 149 -9.90 -12.69 6.47
CA GLU A 149 -8.53 -13.21 6.49
C GLU A 149 -7.55 -12.22 7.13
N CYS A 150 -7.68 -10.93 6.80
CA CYS A 150 -6.91 -9.87 7.43
C CYS A 150 -7.22 -9.77 8.93
N ALA A 151 -8.50 -9.72 9.31
CA ALA A 151 -8.95 -9.68 10.70
C ALA A 151 -8.43 -10.86 11.51
N ARG A 152 -8.69 -12.11 11.10
CA ARG A 152 -8.19 -13.32 11.78
C ARG A 152 -6.66 -13.27 12.00
N THR A 153 -5.92 -12.76 11.02
CA THR A 153 -4.45 -12.66 11.13
C THR A 153 -3.99 -11.53 12.07
N VAL A 154 -4.63 -10.36 12.04
CA VAL A 154 -4.36 -9.24 12.96
C VAL A 154 -4.72 -9.62 14.41
N PHE A 155 -5.90 -10.19 14.63
CA PHE A 155 -6.33 -10.67 15.95
C PHE A 155 -5.43 -11.80 16.48
N GLY A 156 -5.04 -12.75 15.62
CA GLY A 156 -4.07 -13.80 15.98
C GLY A 156 -2.70 -13.25 16.38
N LEU A 157 -2.26 -12.15 15.75
CA LEU A 157 -1.03 -11.46 16.12
C LEU A 157 -1.18 -10.65 17.42
N LEU A 158 -2.29 -9.92 17.61
CA LEU A 158 -2.63 -9.22 18.85
C LEU A 158 -2.63 -10.15 20.06
N ARG A 159 -3.18 -11.36 19.92
CA ARG A 159 -3.16 -12.39 20.98
C ARG A 159 -1.74 -12.83 21.36
N LYS A 160 -0.81 -12.89 20.39
CA LYS A 160 0.62 -13.18 20.64
C LYS A 160 1.41 -11.99 21.23
N MET A 161 0.86 -10.78 21.14
CA MET A 161 1.44 -9.56 21.72
C MET A 161 0.80 -9.15 23.05
N ALA A 162 -0.24 -9.85 23.52
CA ALA A 162 -0.66 -9.78 24.91
C ALA A 162 0.45 -10.38 25.80
N ASP A 163 0.69 -9.78 26.96
CA ASP A 163 1.56 -10.41 27.95
C ASP A 163 0.89 -11.68 28.51
N PRO A 164 1.66 -12.73 28.84
CA PRO A 164 1.13 -13.82 29.65
C PRO A 164 0.61 -13.22 30.95
N ALA A 165 -0.60 -13.63 31.35
CA ALA A 165 -1.39 -12.95 32.39
C ALA A 165 -0.52 -12.52 33.59
N GLU A 166 -0.45 -11.21 33.82
CA GLU A 166 0.18 -10.69 35.04
C GLU A 166 -0.64 -11.25 36.22
N PRO A 167 -0.01 -11.97 37.17
CA PRO A 167 -0.75 -12.54 38.29
C PRO A 167 -1.43 -11.41 39.08
N PRO A 168 -2.61 -11.67 39.68
CA PRO A 168 -3.35 -10.64 40.41
C PRO A 168 -2.44 -10.02 41.47
N ARG A 169 -2.29 -8.69 41.40
CA ARG A 169 -1.55 -7.92 42.39
C ARG A 169 -2.26 -8.07 43.72
N ARG A 170 -1.61 -8.78 44.65
CA ARG A 170 -2.07 -9.01 46.02
C ARG A 170 -1.95 -7.74 46.85
#